data_AF-A0A966SNG8-F1
#
_entry.id   AF-A0A966SNG8-F1
#
_cell.length_a   1.000
_cell.length_b   1.000
_cell.length_c   1.000
_cell.angle_alpha   90.00
_cell.angle_beta   90.00
_cell.angle_gamma   90.00
#
_symmetry.space_group_name_H-M   'P 1'
#
loop_
_entity.id
_entity.type
_entity.pdbx_description
1 polymer ?
#
loop_
_entity_poly.entity_id
_entity_poly.type
_entity_poly.pdbx_seq_one_letter_code
_entity_poly.pdbx_strand_id
1 'polypeptide(L)' 'MSKNTGHKISKKFAAYPRLNPLGVGKDISAADLIDQVMLAYNGGRLREASQLLAKKMLPKDGFIGMSLTGALTPAGL' A
#
# COMPACT_ATOMS: atom_id res chain seq x y z
N MET A 1 -2.25 23.18 35.89
CA MET A 1 -1.12 23.29 34.94
C MET A 1 -0.78 21.91 34.39
N SER A 2 -1.29 21.55 33.21
CA SER A 2 -1.03 20.24 32.60
C SER A 2 0.39 20.22 32.05
N LYS A 3 1.24 19.33 32.56
CA LYS A 3 2.63 19.16 32.09
C LYS A 3 2.59 18.60 30.68
N ASN A 4 2.99 19.42 29.70
CA ASN A 4 3.13 19.01 28.31
C ASN A 4 4.39 18.12 28.18
N THR A 5 4.22 16.81 28.41
CA THR A 5 5.28 15.82 28.28
C THR A 5 5.47 15.44 26.80
N GLY A 6 6.18 16.29 26.06
CA GLY A 6 6.56 16.02 24.69
C GLY A 6 7.28 14.67 24.57
N HIS A 7 6.64 13.70 23.93
CA HIS A 7 7.26 12.41 23.63
C HIS A 7 8.49 12.65 22.75
N LYS A 8 9.69 12.28 23.23
CA LYS A 8 10.91 12.31 22.43
C LYS A 8 10.75 11.35 21.24
N ILE A 9 10.67 11.89 20.03
CA ILE A 9 10.62 11.10 18.80
C ILE A 9 11.94 10.32 18.68
N SER A 10 11.85 8.99 18.57
CA SER A 10 13.01 8.13 18.39
C SER A 10 13.70 8.47 17.06
N LYS A 11 14.95 8.97 17.14
CA LYS A 11 15.77 9.25 15.94
C LYS A 11 15.95 8.02 15.05
N LYS A 12 15.87 6.81 15.62
CA LYS A 12 16.01 5.54 14.92
C LYS A 12 14.98 5.34 13.80
N PHE A 13 13.78 5.92 13.95
CA PHE A 13 12.70 5.73 12.99
C PHE A 13 12.40 6.99 12.15
N ALA A 14 13.18 8.06 12.32
CA ALA A 14 12.94 9.34 11.63
C ALA A 14 13.07 9.24 10.10
N ALA A 15 13.79 8.24 9.59
CA ALA A 15 13.95 8.00 8.16
C ALA A 15 12.76 7.26 7.51
N TYR A 16 11.82 6.71 8.30
CA TYR A 16 10.70 5.93 7.77
C TYR A 16 9.43 6.79 7.72
N PRO A 17 8.66 6.74 6.61
CA PRO A 17 7.36 7.39 6.53
C PRO A 17 6.45 6.95 7.67
N ARG A 18 5.70 7.89 8.24
CA ARG A 18 4.70 7.54 9.25
C ARG A 18 3.53 6.77 8.61
N LEU A 19 3.04 5.79 9.34
CA LEU A 19 1.78 5.10 9.04
C LEU A 19 0.59 5.95 9.49
N ASN A 20 0.44 7.14 8.91
CA ASN A 20 -0.58 8.12 9.27
C ASN A 20 -1.19 8.73 8.00
N PRO A 21 -2.02 7.96 7.28
CA PRO A 21 -2.68 8.45 6.07
C PRO A 21 -3.68 9.56 6.40
N LEU A 22 -4.00 10.39 5.41
CA LEU A 22 -5.13 11.31 5.52
C LEU A 22 -6.46 10.53 5.54
N GLY A 23 -7.51 11.16 6.05
CA GLY A 23 -8.86 10.57 6.03
C GLY A 23 -9.32 10.29 4.60
N VAL A 24 -10.01 9.17 4.40
CA VAL A 24 -10.56 8.75 3.10
C VAL A 24 -11.68 9.70 2.69
N GLY A 25 -11.48 10.46 1.62
CA GLY A 25 -12.46 11.38 1.07
C GLY A 25 -13.45 10.69 0.12
N LYS A 26 -14.60 11.32 -0.13
CA LYS A 26 -15.66 10.80 -1.01
C LYS A 26 -15.21 10.58 -2.47
N ASP A 27 -14.27 11.38 -2.95
CA ASP A 27 -13.86 11.41 -4.36
C ASP A 27 -12.52 10.68 -4.59
N ILE A 28 -12.04 9.91 -3.62
CA ILE A 28 -10.79 9.17 -3.77
C ILE A 28 -10.94 8.06 -4.82
N SER A 29 -9.97 7.95 -5.72
CA SER A 29 -9.94 6.84 -6.66
C SER A 29 -9.53 5.54 -5.94
N ALA A 30 -9.91 4.38 -6.49
CA ALA A 30 -9.47 3.10 -5.94
C ALA A 30 -7.93 2.96 -5.94
N ALA A 31 -7.27 3.50 -6.98
CA ALA A 31 -5.82 3.49 -7.07
C ALA A 31 -5.18 4.34 -5.97
N ASP A 32 -5.69 5.55 -5.74
CA ASP A 32 -5.19 6.44 -4.68
C ASP A 32 -5.48 5.88 -3.28
N LEU A 33 -6.62 5.22 -3.09
CA LEU A 33 -6.94 4.55 -1.84
C LEU A 33 -5.88 3.48 -1.51
N ILE A 34 -5.56 2.61 -2.48
CA ILE A 34 -4.52 1.60 -2.31
C ILE A 34 -3.16 2.27 -2.07
N ASP A 35 -2.82 3.28 -2.88
CA ASP A 35 -1.48 3.89 -2.85
C ASP A 35 -1.22 4.79 -1.63
N GLN A 36 -2.24 5.43 -1.08
CA GLN A 36 -2.08 6.43 -0.02
C GLN A 36 -2.50 5.92 1.36
N VAL A 37 -3.39 4.92 1.43
CA VAL A 37 -4.03 4.51 2.70
C VAL A 37 -3.61 3.11 3.15
N MET A 38 -3.35 2.18 2.22
CA MET A 38 -2.93 0.82 2.55
C MET A 38 -1.43 0.73 2.87
N LEU A 39 -1.00 1.34 3.99
CA LEU A 39 0.43 1.56 4.30
C LEU A 39 1.13 0.40 5.04
N ALA A 40 0.39 -0.56 5.61
CA ALA A 40 0.97 -1.62 6.45
C ALA A 40 0.20 -2.94 6.37
N TYR A 41 0.79 -4.00 6.97
CA TYR A 41 0.24 -5.36 7.00
C TYR A 41 -0.11 -5.88 5.59
N ASN A 42 -1.23 -6.60 5.44
CA ASN A 42 -1.67 -7.14 4.16
C ASN A 42 -2.04 -6.05 3.16
N GLY A 43 -2.58 -4.91 3.62
CA GLY A 43 -2.84 -3.75 2.77
C GLY A 43 -1.54 -3.20 2.16
N GLY A 44 -0.49 -3.04 2.98
CA GLY A 44 0.84 -2.65 2.51
C GLY A 44 1.40 -3.59 1.45
N ARG A 45 1.17 -4.90 1.59
CA ARG A 45 1.60 -5.87 0.59
C ARG A 45 0.84 -5.75 -0.73
N LEU A 46 -0.48 -5.52 -0.68
CA LEU A 46 -1.28 -5.26 -1.87
C LEU A 46 -0.82 -3.98 -2.58
N ARG A 47 -0.56 -2.90 -1.82
CA ARG A 47 -0.01 -1.65 -2.34
C ARG A 47 1.32 -1.86 -3.05
N GLU A 48 2.29 -2.49 -2.39
CA GLU A 48 3.61 -2.76 -2.98
C GLU A 48 3.50 -3.66 -4.23
N ALA A 49 2.67 -4.69 -4.20
CA ALA A 49 2.43 -5.55 -5.37
C ALA A 49 1.84 -4.76 -6.55
N SER A 50 0.89 -3.86 -6.29
CA SER A 50 0.30 -2.99 -7.30
C SER A 50 1.33 -2.06 -7.94
N GLN A 51 2.19 -1.44 -7.11
CA GLN A 51 3.28 -0.60 -7.60
C GLN A 51 4.32 -1.39 -8.39
N LEU A 52 4.70 -2.58 -7.92
CA LEU A 52 5.69 -3.43 -8.57
C LEU A 52 5.19 -3.85 -9.95
N LEU A 53 3.94 -4.31 -10.04
CA LEU A 53 3.32 -4.69 -11.30
C LEU A 53 3.33 -3.51 -12.27
N ALA A 54 2.73 -2.38 -11.87
CA ALA A 54 2.52 -1.21 -12.72
C ALA A 54 3.82 -0.53 -13.18
N LYS A 55 4.82 -0.45 -12.30
CA LYS A 55 6.04 0.34 -12.55
C LYS A 55 7.23 -0.47 -13.04
N LYS A 56 7.28 -1.78 -12.75
CA LYS A 56 8.48 -2.59 -12.96
C LYS A 56 8.26 -3.92 -13.69
N MET A 57 7.05 -4.49 -13.67
CA MET A 57 6.81 -5.80 -14.30
C MET A 57 6.06 -5.71 -15.62
N LEU A 58 5.20 -4.70 -15.84
CA LEU A 58 4.49 -4.55 -17.10
C LEU A 58 5.48 -4.27 -18.25
N PRO A 59 5.58 -5.17 -19.25
CA PRO A 59 6.42 -4.93 -20.41
C PRO A 59 5.76 -3.91 -21.35
N LYS A 60 6.57 -3.17 -22.12
CA LYS A 60 6.06 -2.36 -23.25
C LYS A 60 5.60 -3.25 -24.40
N ASP A 61 6.35 -4.31 -24.65
CA ASP A 61 6.07 -5.36 -25.59
C ASP A 61 6.64 -6.67 -25.01
N GLY A 62 5.82 -7.71 -24.94
CA GLY A 62 6.16 -8.98 -24.29
C GLY A 62 5.05 -9.56 -23.43
N PHE A 63 5.36 -10.65 -22.73
CA PHE A 63 4.40 -11.45 -21.98
C PHE A 63 4.64 -11.41 -20.48
N ILE A 64 3.55 -11.49 -19.71
CA ILE A 64 3.59 -11.77 -18.27
C ILE A 64 3.14 -13.22 -18.07
N GLY A 65 4.04 -14.05 -17.54
CA GLY A 65 3.68 -15.39 -17.09
C GLY A 65 2.92 -15.30 -15.76
N MET A 66 1.74 -15.92 -15.69
CA MET A 66 0.93 -16.00 -14.48
C MET A 66 0.60 -17.46 -14.15
N SER A 67 0.58 -17.77 -12.87
CA SER A 67 0.08 -19.05 -12.36
C SER A 67 -0.95 -18.76 -11.26
N LEU A 68 -2.11 -19.39 -11.38
CA LEU A 68 -3.25 -19.23 -10.48
C LEU A 68 -3.72 -20.61 -10.04
N THR A 69 -4.14 -20.73 -8.79
CA THR A 69 -4.73 -21.98 -8.30
C THR A 69 -6.14 -22.13 -8.86
N GLY A 70 -6.58 -23.38 -9.10
CA GLY A 70 -7.90 -23.65 -9.66
C GLY A 70 -9.07 -23.14 -8.80
N ALA A 71 -8.84 -22.89 -7.50
CA ALA A 71 -9.85 -22.34 -6.59
C ALA A 71 -10.23 -20.88 -6.90
N LEU A 72 -9.39 -20.13 -7.63
CA LEU A 72 -9.65 -18.73 -7.94
C LEU A 72 -10.70 -18.54 -9.04
N THR A 73 -10.85 -19.51 -9.96
CA THR A 73 -11.87 -19.47 -11.03
C THR A 73 -13.32 -19.50 -10.49
N PRO A 74 -13.71 -20.47 -9.64
CA PRO A 74 -15.06 -20.46 -9.06
C PRO A 74 -15.28 -19.31 -8.06
N ALA A 75 -14.19 -18.71 -7.55
CA ALA A 75 -14.28 -17.53 -6.69
C ALA A 75 -14.61 -16.24 -7.46
N GLY A 76 -14.57 -16.24 -8.80
CA GLY A 76 -14.88 -15.08 -9.63
C GLY A 76 -13.78 -14.04 -9.69
N LEU A 77 -12.51 -14.46 -9.53
CA LEU A 77 -11.36 -13.63 -9.90
C LEU A 77 -11.25 -13.54 -11.43
#